data_AF-A0A1Y2CJZ1-F1
#
_entry.id   AF-A0A1Y2CJZ1-F1
#
_cell.length_a   1.000
_cell.length_b   1.000
_cell.length_c   1.000
_cell.angle_alpha   90.00
_cell.angle_beta   90.00
_cell.angle_gamma   90.00
#
_symmetry.space_group_name_H-M   'P 1'
#
loop_
_entity.id
_entity.type
_entity.pdbx_description
1 polymer ?
#
loop_
_entity_poly.entity_id
_entity_poly.type
_entity_poly.pdbx_seq_one_letter_code
_entity_poly.pdbx_strand_id
1 'polypeptide(L)'
;MSPPPPPPDKGSRWTRPRTVLLLLALSATTLVFIQRENNRPLLTRVTTEATPDPPPTFDILDATAAPAYPAHAISNVSRASLIPHLILRTWKTASLSQIQRDSEDGRDHSDRFTWLKSWTALNPSATQIILDDDGMDRLVRGAFSKRVVEAYFKLPRIVLRADFARYMMLYEFGGYYTDMDTSCSAPIHHWNLGMNQAAVIIGVENPSEEKDSYLQWTMASAPHHPLIANIHATNIESLQNDDNAVLDVTGPGIWKTVIQEYLQAHGVNLKTIANILIRHHFTGFSEFGWRVHGKTVEKKVLSSANENYDFAYYPPKDVIELNPSSVVKQIPERIVQVANTADPKLLSERFRKFREEWGTFNPGYEMRLMSDSDMDEFVRTGCKKEEKETYFKFPLLRQRVEFFRYLALSHIGGVFTDIDTSPRVPVKTWIGDRNNIGIVIGISDQAHPQGPGFITSTIASIPHHPIIEAFISRVIKQVQTIDAQTLKHASFFDLFIHSFNQHVQSALTQEGFNITRDFRGMSWEGVASSRDVVVLGQERFHCSHGRSKLMEDAEAVSME
;
A
#
# COMPACT_ATOMS: atom_id res chain seq x y z
N MET A 1 27.50 57.47 4.59
CA MET A 1 27.25 56.59 3.43
C MET A 1 27.43 55.16 3.90
N SER A 2 26.33 54.42 4.07
CA SER A 2 26.31 53.02 4.50
C SER A 2 26.31 52.12 3.25
N PRO A 3 26.85 50.88 3.32
CA PRO A 3 26.95 50.01 2.14
C PRO A 3 25.56 49.50 1.72
N PRO A 4 25.38 49.10 0.43
CA PRO A 4 24.08 48.69 -0.08
C PRO A 4 23.68 47.30 0.45
N PRO A 5 22.37 47.00 0.52
CA PRO A 5 21.88 45.72 1.01
C PRO A 5 22.19 44.58 0.02
N PRO A 6 22.33 43.34 0.51
CA PRO A 6 22.57 42.19 -0.35
C PRO A 6 21.34 41.86 -1.22
N PRO A 7 21.53 41.21 -2.39
CA PRO A 7 20.45 40.93 -3.33
C PRO A 7 19.48 39.85 -2.79
N PRO A 8 18.22 39.85 -3.25
CA PRO A 8 17.21 38.90 -2.80
C PRO A 8 17.55 37.48 -3.26
N ASP A 9 17.47 36.56 -2.31
CA ASP A 9 17.71 35.13 -2.45
C ASP A 9 16.73 34.53 -3.47
N LYS A 10 17.23 34.00 -4.59
CA LYS A 10 16.42 33.31 -5.61
C LYS A 10 16.10 31.89 -5.14
N GLY A 11 15.20 31.78 -4.17
CA GLY A 11 14.63 30.52 -3.73
C GLY A 11 13.31 30.20 -4.44
N SER A 12 13.33 29.31 -5.43
CA SER A 12 12.16 28.48 -5.78
C SER A 12 12.57 27.21 -6.56
N ARG A 13 13.28 26.30 -5.89
CA ARG A 13 13.33 24.89 -6.35
C ARG A 13 12.05 24.20 -5.89
N TRP A 14 11.12 24.05 -6.82
CA TRP A 14 9.95 23.19 -6.67
C TRP A 14 10.39 21.73 -6.51
N THR A 15 10.12 21.12 -5.35
CA THR A 15 10.29 19.67 -5.12
C THR A 15 8.92 19.00 -5.13
N ARG A 16 8.74 18.02 -6.03
CA ARG A 16 7.48 17.32 -6.35
C ARG A 16 6.91 16.46 -5.19
N PRO A 17 5.57 16.35 -5.01
CA PRO A 17 4.94 15.33 -4.16
C PRO A 17 4.53 14.05 -4.92
N ARG A 18 4.23 12.96 -4.19
CA ARG A 18 3.98 11.58 -4.70
C ARG A 18 2.49 11.20 -4.62
N THR A 19 2.15 10.07 -5.26
CA THR A 19 0.80 9.69 -5.70
C THR A 19 0.12 8.57 -4.91
N VAL A 20 -1.20 8.67 -4.65
CA VAL A 20 -2.11 7.57 -4.21
C VAL A 20 -3.16 7.33 -5.31
N LEU A 21 -3.75 6.13 -5.49
CA LEU A 21 -4.65 5.77 -6.61
C LEU A 21 -6.08 5.42 -6.14
N LEU A 22 -7.12 5.89 -6.84
CA LEU A 22 -8.56 5.68 -6.61
C LEU A 22 -9.18 4.86 -7.76
N LEU A 23 -9.97 3.83 -7.43
CA LEU A 23 -10.72 2.99 -8.37
C LEU A 23 -12.22 3.07 -8.10
N LEU A 24 -13.03 3.23 -9.14
CA LEU A 24 -14.50 3.15 -9.06
C LEU A 24 -14.97 1.89 -9.78
N ALA A 25 -15.67 1.01 -9.05
CA ALA A 25 -16.38 -0.14 -9.61
C ALA A 25 -17.90 0.04 -9.38
N LEU A 26 -18.67 0.06 -10.47
CA LEU A 26 -20.13 -0.01 -10.42
C LEU A 26 -20.55 -1.47 -10.60
N SER A 27 -21.05 -2.11 -9.54
CA SER A 27 -21.76 -3.38 -9.65
C SER A 27 -23.25 -3.16 -9.39
N ALA A 28 -24.06 -3.31 -10.44
CA ALA A 28 -25.51 -3.44 -10.34
C ALA A 28 -25.86 -4.92 -10.13
N THR A 29 -26.44 -5.29 -8.98
CA THR A 29 -27.49 -6.33 -8.92
C THR A 29 -28.28 -6.30 -7.60
N THR A 30 -29.55 -6.62 -7.75
CA THR A 30 -30.72 -6.36 -6.93
C THR A 30 -31.03 -7.47 -5.90
N LEU A 31 -31.74 -7.06 -4.82
CA LEU A 31 -32.52 -7.80 -3.81
C LEU A 31 -32.48 -9.35 -3.74
N VAL A 32 -32.37 -9.85 -2.51
CA VAL A 32 -33.09 -11.06 -2.06
C VAL A 32 -33.89 -10.74 -0.79
N PHE A 33 -35.21 -10.79 -0.92
CA PHE A 33 -36.20 -10.85 0.16
C PHE A 33 -36.07 -12.18 0.93
N ILE A 34 -36.11 -12.13 2.27
CA ILE A 34 -36.56 -13.27 3.08
C ILE A 34 -37.89 -12.88 3.70
N GLN A 35 -38.94 -13.51 3.20
CA GLN A 35 -40.30 -13.47 3.71
C GLN A 35 -40.52 -14.75 4.53
N ARG A 36 -40.89 -14.62 5.82
CA ARG A 36 -41.53 -15.70 6.58
C ARG A 36 -42.52 -15.12 7.59
N GLU A 37 -43.71 -14.87 7.04
CA GLU A 37 -45.05 -15.22 7.54
C GLU A 37 -45.42 -15.23 9.04
N ASN A 38 -46.60 -14.59 9.25
CA ASN A 38 -47.73 -14.96 10.13
C ASN A 38 -47.75 -14.50 11.60
N ASN A 39 -48.53 -13.43 11.88
CA ASN A 39 -49.88 -13.56 12.46
C ASN A 39 -50.57 -12.20 12.71
N ARG A 40 -51.59 -11.91 11.89
CA ARG A 40 -52.99 -11.50 12.19
C ARG A 40 -53.35 -10.41 13.25
N PRO A 41 -54.53 -9.75 13.13
CA PRO A 41 -54.65 -8.28 13.11
C PRO A 41 -55.61 -7.70 14.19
N LEU A 42 -55.92 -6.39 14.04
CA LEU A 42 -57.16 -5.67 14.42
C LEU A 42 -57.15 -4.84 15.74
N LEU A 43 -57.19 -3.49 15.63
CA LEU A 43 -58.36 -2.61 15.91
C LEU A 43 -58.00 -1.11 16.21
N THR A 44 -58.41 -0.24 15.27
CA THR A 44 -59.13 1.06 15.38
C THR A 44 -58.77 2.22 16.34
N ARG A 45 -58.59 3.41 15.71
CA ARG A 45 -59.11 4.80 15.96
C ARG A 45 -58.66 5.52 17.27
N VAL A 46 -58.39 6.84 17.36
CA VAL A 46 -58.65 8.03 16.52
C VAL A 46 -57.82 9.25 17.02
N THR A 47 -57.40 10.12 16.09
CA THR A 47 -57.08 11.58 16.13
C THR A 47 -56.11 12.20 17.16
N THR A 48 -55.09 12.91 16.68
CA THR A 48 -55.04 14.39 16.66
C THR A 48 -53.86 14.89 15.81
N GLU A 49 -54.03 16.11 15.31
CA GLU A 49 -53.33 16.76 14.19
C GLU A 49 -51.91 17.24 14.53
N ALA A 50 -51.01 17.13 13.55
CA ALA A 50 -49.96 18.11 13.27
C ALA A 50 -49.43 17.85 11.84
N THR A 51 -49.74 18.75 10.90
CA THR A 51 -49.15 18.78 9.56
C THR A 51 -47.74 19.37 9.61
N PRO A 52 -46.70 18.70 9.07
CA PRO A 52 -45.49 19.37 8.64
C PRO A 52 -45.61 19.77 7.17
N ASP A 53 -45.14 20.98 6.84
CA ASP A 53 -45.09 21.55 5.49
C ASP A 53 -44.47 20.60 4.44
N PRO A 54 -44.89 20.67 3.17
CA PRO A 54 -44.20 19.95 2.10
C PRO A 54 -42.78 20.52 1.91
N PRO A 55 -41.77 19.68 1.65
CA PRO A 55 -40.44 20.16 1.28
C PRO A 55 -40.50 20.94 -0.04
N PRO A 56 -39.61 21.92 -0.24
CA PRO A 56 -39.60 22.75 -1.44
C PRO A 56 -39.34 21.90 -2.69
N THR A 57 -40.24 22.00 -3.66
CA THR A 57 -40.03 21.53 -5.03
C THR A 57 -38.93 22.35 -5.68
N PHE A 58 -37.77 21.75 -5.91
CA PHE A 58 -36.79 22.25 -6.87
C PHE A 58 -37.20 21.76 -8.26
N ASP A 59 -37.49 22.69 -9.15
CA ASP A 59 -37.62 22.41 -10.58
C ASP A 59 -36.27 21.93 -11.12
N ILE A 60 -36.12 20.61 -11.22
CA ILE A 60 -35.04 19.99 -11.99
C ILE A 60 -35.45 20.13 -13.45
N LEU A 61 -34.76 21.02 -14.17
CA LEU A 61 -34.70 21.00 -15.62
C LEU A 61 -34.14 19.63 -16.06
N ASP A 62 -35.07 18.76 -16.45
CA ASP A 62 -34.97 17.68 -17.42
C ASP A 62 -33.65 16.88 -17.49
N ALA A 63 -33.53 15.88 -16.60
CA ALA A 63 -32.49 14.86 -16.64
C ALA A 63 -32.82 13.69 -17.60
N THR A 64 -33.53 13.93 -18.71
CA THR A 64 -33.88 12.89 -19.69
C THR A 64 -33.05 12.96 -20.98
N ALA A 65 -31.73 13.05 -20.88
CA ALA A 65 -30.84 12.78 -22.02
C ALA A 65 -29.41 12.42 -21.61
N ALA A 66 -29.23 11.46 -20.70
CA ALA A 66 -27.96 10.72 -20.71
C ALA A 66 -27.96 9.85 -21.98
N PRO A 67 -27.06 10.05 -22.95
CA PRO A 67 -27.01 9.16 -24.10
C PRO A 67 -26.70 7.76 -23.58
N ALA A 68 -27.64 6.84 -23.81
CA ALA A 68 -27.42 5.42 -23.65
C ALA A 68 -26.11 5.10 -24.37
N TYR A 69 -25.13 4.58 -23.63
CA TYR A 69 -23.94 3.95 -24.19
C TYR A 69 -24.40 3.13 -25.41
N PRO A 70 -23.72 3.22 -26.57
CA PRO A 70 -24.01 2.27 -27.61
C PRO A 70 -23.76 0.90 -27.01
N ALA A 71 -24.85 0.15 -26.82
CA ALA A 71 -24.82 -1.29 -26.67
C ALA A 71 -24.33 -1.83 -28.01
N HIS A 72 -23.06 -1.61 -28.33
CA HIS A 72 -22.38 -2.46 -29.28
C HIS A 72 -22.46 -3.84 -28.67
N ALA A 73 -23.25 -4.69 -29.32
CA ALA A 73 -23.44 -6.07 -28.94
C ALA A 73 -22.07 -6.66 -28.62
N ILE A 74 -21.81 -6.90 -27.32
CA ILE A 74 -20.65 -7.64 -26.86
C ILE A 74 -20.95 -9.11 -27.21
N SER A 75 -20.84 -9.40 -28.48
CA SER A 75 -20.64 -10.76 -28.96
C SER A 75 -19.15 -11.06 -28.75
N ASN A 76 -18.87 -11.79 -27.68
CA ASN A 76 -17.60 -12.46 -27.40
C ASN A 76 -16.32 -11.60 -27.28
N VAL A 77 -16.24 -10.71 -26.29
CA VAL A 77 -14.93 -10.20 -25.83
C VAL A 77 -14.64 -10.70 -24.41
N SER A 78 -13.65 -11.59 -24.32
CA SER A 78 -13.14 -12.16 -23.07
C SER A 78 -12.48 -11.11 -22.17
N ARG A 79 -12.64 -11.22 -20.84
CA ARG A 79 -11.71 -10.90 -19.71
C ARG A 79 -10.65 -9.76 -19.81
N ALA A 80 -10.69 -8.86 -20.79
CA ALA A 80 -9.68 -7.81 -21.00
C ALA A 80 -10.04 -6.51 -20.26
N SER A 81 -9.02 -5.77 -19.80
CA SER A 81 -9.17 -4.46 -19.16
C SER A 81 -9.82 -3.44 -20.12
N LEU A 82 -10.66 -2.55 -19.58
CA LEU A 82 -11.30 -1.47 -20.35
C LEU A 82 -10.33 -0.34 -20.71
N ILE A 83 -9.18 -0.25 -20.03
CA ILE A 83 -8.16 0.80 -20.24
C ILE A 83 -7.09 0.26 -21.19
N PRO A 84 -6.91 0.86 -22.39
CA PRO A 84 -5.87 0.44 -23.33
C PRO A 84 -4.46 0.49 -22.73
N HIS A 85 -3.58 -0.42 -23.15
CA HIS A 85 -2.17 -0.45 -22.74
C HIS A 85 -1.33 0.61 -23.48
N LEU A 86 -1.79 1.87 -23.43
CA LEU A 86 -1.12 3.03 -24.00
C LEU A 86 -0.58 3.89 -22.85
N ILE A 87 0.69 4.31 -22.94
CA ILE A 87 1.28 5.26 -22.01
C ILE A 87 1.44 6.58 -22.76
N LEU A 88 0.74 7.60 -22.29
CA LEU A 88 0.54 8.88 -22.96
C LEU A 88 1.36 9.97 -22.27
N ARG A 89 2.06 10.81 -23.03
CA ARG A 89 2.78 11.98 -22.52
C ARG A 89 2.72 13.15 -23.48
N THR A 90 2.98 14.33 -22.93
CA THR A 90 3.26 15.56 -23.67
C THR A 90 4.68 16.03 -23.35
N TRP A 91 5.44 16.46 -24.36
CA TRP A 91 6.78 17.01 -24.16
C TRP A 91 7.20 17.99 -25.24
N LYS A 92 8.38 18.60 -25.13
CA LYS A 92 8.90 19.51 -26.16
C LYS A 92 9.26 18.81 -27.49
N THR A 93 9.45 17.49 -27.45
CA THR A 93 9.77 16.67 -28.63
C THR A 93 9.25 15.25 -28.42
N ALA A 94 8.77 14.62 -29.49
CA ALA A 94 8.41 13.20 -29.50
C ALA A 94 9.60 12.25 -29.74
N SER A 95 10.80 12.78 -30.06
CA SER A 95 11.97 11.97 -30.38
C SER A 95 12.70 11.45 -29.14
N LEU A 96 12.61 10.14 -28.87
CA LEU A 96 13.31 9.51 -27.74
C LEU A 96 14.83 9.72 -27.76
N SER A 97 15.45 9.68 -28.95
CA SER A 97 16.89 9.91 -29.11
C SER A 97 17.26 11.37 -28.87
N GLN A 98 16.36 12.32 -29.12
CA GLN A 98 16.58 13.71 -28.75
C GLN A 98 16.44 13.91 -27.24
N ILE A 99 15.43 13.30 -26.61
CA ILE A 99 15.21 13.35 -25.15
C ILE A 99 16.41 12.76 -24.39
N GLN A 100 16.95 11.64 -24.86
CA GLN A 100 18.16 11.04 -24.29
C GLN A 100 19.35 11.98 -24.38
N ARG A 101 19.67 12.50 -25.57
CA ARG A 101 20.78 13.43 -25.77
C ARG A 101 20.64 14.70 -24.95
N ASP A 102 19.43 15.28 -24.89
CA ASP A 102 19.22 16.49 -24.09
C ASP A 102 19.46 16.24 -22.59
N SER A 103 19.13 15.05 -22.09
CA SER A 103 19.38 14.62 -20.71
C SER A 103 20.87 14.37 -20.44
N GLU A 104 21.59 13.73 -21.37
CA GLU A 104 23.02 13.39 -21.25
C GLU A 104 23.93 14.63 -21.40
N ASP A 105 23.60 15.54 -22.31
CA ASP A 105 24.37 16.76 -22.58
C ASP A 105 24.05 17.90 -21.58
N GLY A 106 23.14 17.68 -20.62
CA GLY A 106 22.74 18.66 -19.60
C GLY A 106 21.81 19.78 -20.08
N ARG A 107 21.21 19.65 -21.27
CA ARG A 107 20.20 20.59 -21.80
C ARG A 107 18.82 20.40 -21.18
N ASP A 108 18.59 19.25 -20.56
CA ASP A 108 17.43 18.92 -19.73
C ASP A 108 17.89 18.24 -18.43
N HIS A 109 16.95 17.89 -17.56
CA HIS A 109 17.21 17.20 -16.31
C HIS A 109 17.98 15.89 -16.55
N SER A 110 19.02 15.63 -15.75
CA SER A 110 19.87 14.43 -15.86
C SER A 110 19.08 13.11 -15.75
N ASP A 111 18.00 13.13 -14.96
CA ASP A 111 17.14 11.96 -14.78
C ASP A 111 15.99 11.83 -15.79
N ARG A 112 15.83 12.77 -16.74
CA ARG A 112 14.69 12.79 -17.69
C ARG A 112 14.52 11.46 -18.40
N PHE A 113 15.61 10.96 -18.97
CA PHE A 113 15.58 9.71 -19.72
C PHE A 113 15.45 8.49 -18.79
N THR A 114 15.98 8.57 -17.57
CA THR A 114 15.82 7.53 -16.54
C THR A 114 14.36 7.38 -16.11
N TRP A 115 13.65 8.49 -15.88
CA TRP A 115 12.21 8.48 -15.61
C TRP A 115 11.44 7.83 -16.74
N LEU A 116 11.69 8.23 -17.99
CA LEU A 116 11.05 7.62 -19.17
C LEU A 116 11.31 6.10 -19.25
N LYS A 117 12.57 5.68 -19.09
CA LYS A 117 12.97 4.26 -19.14
C LYS A 117 12.27 3.41 -18.08
N SER A 118 12.03 3.95 -16.88
CA SER A 118 11.37 3.21 -15.80
C SER A 118 9.98 2.70 -16.22
N TRP A 119 9.24 3.47 -17.03
CA TRP A 119 7.94 3.08 -17.54
C TRP A 119 8.02 1.98 -18.59
N THR A 120 8.97 2.09 -19.53
CA THR A 120 9.19 1.06 -20.56
C THR A 120 9.68 -0.24 -19.93
N ALA A 121 10.55 -0.16 -18.92
CA ALA A 121 11.09 -1.32 -18.23
C ALA A 121 10.01 -2.12 -17.48
N LEU A 122 9.09 -1.42 -16.80
CA LEU A 122 7.99 -2.08 -16.07
C LEU A 122 6.79 -2.45 -16.95
N ASN A 123 6.69 -1.88 -18.15
CA ASN A 123 5.55 -2.08 -19.05
C ASN A 123 6.02 -2.35 -20.49
N PRO A 124 6.78 -3.44 -20.72
CA PRO A 124 7.39 -3.71 -22.02
C PRO A 124 6.38 -3.97 -23.14
N SER A 125 5.13 -4.35 -22.80
CA SER A 125 4.04 -4.57 -23.75
C SER A 125 3.17 -3.32 -24.00
N ALA A 126 3.41 -2.22 -23.28
CA ALA A 126 2.64 -1.00 -23.46
C ALA A 126 3.22 -0.12 -24.56
N THR A 127 2.35 0.45 -25.41
CA THR A 127 2.78 1.39 -26.45
C THR A 127 2.95 2.78 -25.85
N GLN A 128 4.09 3.42 -26.12
CA GLN A 128 4.39 4.77 -25.67
C GLN A 128 3.98 5.79 -26.74
N ILE A 129 3.17 6.78 -26.39
CA ILE A 129 2.79 7.91 -27.25
C ILE A 129 3.23 9.19 -26.57
N ILE A 130 4.13 9.93 -27.23
CA ILE A 130 4.59 11.25 -26.78
C ILE A 130 4.16 12.25 -27.85
N LEU A 131 3.34 13.23 -27.48
CA LEU A 131 2.99 14.34 -28.36
C LEU A 131 3.87 15.54 -28.03
N ASP A 132 4.48 16.10 -29.06
CA ASP A 132 5.07 17.43 -28.99
C ASP A 132 4.01 18.52 -29.18
N ASP A 133 4.42 19.78 -29.08
CA ASP A 133 3.52 20.94 -29.21
C ASP A 133 2.70 20.86 -30.51
N ASP A 134 3.35 20.57 -31.64
CA ASP A 134 2.66 20.39 -32.92
C ASP A 134 1.76 19.13 -32.93
N GLY A 135 2.18 18.06 -32.26
CA GLY A 135 1.40 16.83 -32.09
C GLY A 135 0.11 17.07 -31.31
N MET A 136 0.17 17.86 -30.24
CA MET A 136 -1.01 18.29 -29.49
C MET A 136 -1.92 19.15 -30.37
N ASP A 137 -1.38 20.17 -31.04
CA ASP A 137 -2.14 21.03 -31.96
C ASP A 137 -2.88 20.21 -33.04
N ARG A 138 -2.22 19.20 -33.62
CA ARG A 138 -2.83 18.30 -34.62
C ARG A 138 -3.94 17.44 -34.02
N LEU A 139 -3.74 16.86 -32.83
CA LEU A 139 -4.77 16.11 -32.13
C LEU A 139 -6.01 16.96 -31.93
N VAL A 140 -5.84 18.17 -31.38
CA VAL A 140 -6.95 19.06 -31.07
C VAL A 140 -7.73 19.46 -32.32
N ARG A 141 -7.03 19.87 -33.39
CA ARG A 141 -7.66 20.25 -34.66
C ARG A 141 -8.39 19.11 -35.35
N GLY A 142 -7.87 17.88 -35.22
CA GLY A 142 -8.38 16.71 -35.93
C GLY A 142 -9.53 16.00 -35.24
N ALA A 143 -9.53 15.94 -33.91
CA ALA A 143 -10.46 15.09 -33.15
C ALA A 143 -11.57 15.87 -32.44
N PHE A 144 -11.43 17.18 -32.23
CA PHE A 144 -12.36 17.93 -31.37
C PHE A 144 -13.18 18.98 -32.13
N SER A 145 -14.34 19.32 -31.56
CA SER A 145 -15.25 20.31 -32.14
C SER A 145 -14.60 21.69 -32.26
N LYS A 146 -15.08 22.49 -33.21
CA LYS A 146 -14.63 23.89 -33.42
C LYS A 146 -14.57 24.69 -32.11
N ARG A 147 -15.56 24.52 -31.23
CA ARG A 147 -15.64 25.20 -29.93
C ARG A 147 -14.44 24.84 -29.02
N VAL A 148 -14.06 23.56 -28.95
CA VAL A 148 -12.92 23.07 -28.16
C VAL A 148 -11.59 23.53 -28.78
N VAL A 149 -11.48 23.48 -30.11
CA VAL A 149 -10.32 23.98 -30.85
C VAL A 149 -10.08 25.46 -30.53
N GLU A 150 -11.11 26.29 -30.63
CA GLU A 150 -11.02 27.72 -30.31
C GLU A 150 -10.61 27.97 -28.85
N ALA A 151 -11.17 27.21 -27.90
CA ALA A 151 -10.80 27.28 -26.48
C ALA A 151 -9.32 26.95 -26.25
N TYR A 152 -8.83 25.86 -26.85
CA TYR A 152 -7.44 25.43 -26.72
C TYR A 152 -6.45 26.45 -27.29
N PHE A 153 -6.74 27.00 -28.47
CA PHE A 153 -5.85 27.98 -29.12
C PHE A 153 -5.90 29.38 -28.47
N LYS A 154 -6.94 29.68 -27.67
CA LYS A 154 -6.98 30.89 -26.82
C LYS A 154 -6.04 30.82 -25.62
N LEU A 155 -5.61 29.63 -25.21
CA LEU A 155 -4.70 29.48 -24.06
C LEU A 155 -3.34 30.14 -24.38
N PRO A 156 -2.88 31.10 -23.54
CA PRO A 156 -1.73 31.95 -23.87
C PRO A 156 -0.37 31.26 -23.65
N ARG A 157 -0.33 30.15 -22.90
CA ARG A 157 0.91 29.46 -22.52
C ARG A 157 0.84 27.99 -22.93
N ILE A 158 1.96 27.46 -23.42
CA ILE A 158 2.06 26.05 -23.83
C ILE A 158 1.79 25.06 -22.68
N VAL A 159 2.11 25.44 -21.44
CA VAL A 159 1.82 24.61 -20.25
C VAL A 159 0.31 24.39 -20.09
N LEU A 160 -0.50 25.43 -20.31
CA LEU A 160 -1.97 25.33 -20.22
C LEU A 160 -2.54 24.47 -21.34
N ARG A 161 -1.95 24.58 -22.53
CA ARG A 161 -2.28 23.71 -23.66
C ARG A 161 -1.92 22.26 -23.36
N ALA A 162 -0.77 21.99 -22.75
CA ALA A 162 -0.38 20.65 -22.32
C ALA A 162 -1.33 20.09 -21.24
N ASP A 163 -1.71 20.91 -20.26
CA ASP A 163 -2.69 20.57 -19.22
C ASP A 163 -4.07 20.25 -19.82
N PHE A 164 -4.48 20.93 -20.90
CA PHE A 164 -5.74 20.61 -21.57
C PHE A 164 -5.63 19.40 -22.51
N ALA A 165 -4.49 19.26 -23.20
CA ALA A 165 -4.22 18.18 -24.14
C ALA A 165 -4.17 16.82 -23.45
N ARG A 166 -3.69 16.71 -22.20
CA ARG A 166 -3.69 15.41 -21.50
C ARG A 166 -5.09 14.82 -21.33
N TYR A 167 -6.10 15.65 -21.08
CA TYR A 167 -7.49 15.20 -21.02
C TYR A 167 -8.01 14.78 -22.38
N MET A 168 -7.66 15.55 -23.42
CA MET A 168 -8.02 15.21 -24.81
C MET A 168 -7.38 13.89 -25.25
N MET A 169 -6.12 13.64 -24.87
CA MET A 169 -5.45 12.38 -25.15
C MET A 169 -6.13 11.21 -24.42
N LEU A 170 -6.49 11.38 -23.14
CA LEU A 170 -7.22 10.35 -22.39
C LEU A 170 -8.63 10.10 -22.94
N TYR A 171 -9.31 11.16 -23.39
CA TYR A 171 -10.63 11.05 -24.00
C TYR A 171 -10.57 10.32 -25.34
N GLU A 172 -9.64 10.68 -26.21
CA GLU A 172 -9.58 10.12 -27.56
C GLU A 172 -8.94 8.73 -27.59
N PHE A 173 -7.83 8.55 -26.87
CA PHE A 173 -7.07 7.30 -26.94
C PHE A 173 -7.37 6.34 -25.78
N GLY A 174 -7.83 6.86 -24.65
CA GLY A 174 -7.74 6.14 -23.38
C GLY A 174 -6.27 5.85 -23.00
N GLY A 175 -6.07 4.96 -22.03
CA GLY A 175 -4.76 4.58 -21.54
C GLY A 175 -4.32 5.37 -20.32
N TYR A 176 -3.00 5.47 -20.12
CA TYR A 176 -2.35 5.96 -18.91
C TYR A 176 -1.54 7.21 -19.24
N TYR A 177 -2.05 8.38 -18.87
CA TYR A 177 -1.28 9.61 -18.97
C TYR A 177 -0.31 9.73 -17.81
N THR A 178 0.89 10.25 -18.08
CA THR A 178 1.87 10.58 -17.05
C THR A 178 2.84 11.67 -17.48
N ASP A 179 3.18 12.60 -16.59
CA ASP A 179 4.13 13.67 -16.90
C ASP A 179 5.52 13.11 -17.22
N MET A 180 6.29 13.87 -18.01
CA MET A 180 7.65 13.50 -18.44
C MET A 180 8.69 13.48 -17.32
N ASP A 181 8.26 13.76 -16.10
CA ASP A 181 9.12 13.95 -14.95
C ASP A 181 8.76 13.01 -13.80
N THR A 182 8.22 11.84 -14.18
CA THR A 182 7.67 10.83 -13.30
C THR A 182 8.34 9.48 -13.53
N SER A 183 8.73 8.81 -12.45
CA SER A 183 9.19 7.42 -12.49
C SER A 183 8.03 6.44 -12.27
N CYS A 184 8.02 5.34 -13.00
CA CYS A 184 7.13 4.22 -12.75
C CYS A 184 7.66 3.37 -11.60
N SER A 185 6.87 3.23 -10.54
CA SER A 185 7.24 2.41 -9.37
C SER A 185 6.60 1.02 -9.39
N ALA A 186 5.54 0.83 -10.18
CA ALA A 186 4.82 -0.43 -10.29
C ALA A 186 4.21 -0.60 -11.69
N PRO A 187 4.18 -1.83 -12.26
CA PRO A 187 3.55 -2.09 -13.55
C PRO A 187 2.08 -1.65 -13.62
N ILE A 188 1.65 -1.08 -14.75
CA ILE A 188 0.30 -0.53 -14.94
C ILE A 188 -0.80 -1.59 -14.82
N HIS A 189 -0.50 -2.86 -15.10
CA HIS A 189 -1.46 -3.95 -14.95
C HIS A 189 -1.79 -4.28 -13.48
N HIS A 190 -1.04 -3.76 -12.52
CA HIS A 190 -1.38 -3.85 -11.09
C HIS A 190 -2.28 -2.69 -10.62
N TRP A 191 -2.41 -1.62 -11.40
CA TRP A 191 -3.05 -0.38 -10.95
C TRP A 191 -4.57 -0.52 -10.80
N ASN A 192 -5.17 -1.46 -11.52
CA ASN A 192 -6.58 -1.77 -11.38
C ASN A 192 -6.89 -2.60 -10.12
N LEU A 193 -5.88 -3.01 -9.33
CA LEU A 193 -6.04 -3.82 -8.12
C LEU A 193 -6.91 -5.08 -8.34
N GLY A 194 -6.84 -5.69 -9.52
CA GLY A 194 -7.66 -6.85 -9.90
C GLY A 194 -9.10 -6.51 -10.33
N MET A 195 -9.50 -5.25 -10.29
CA MET A 195 -10.79 -4.75 -10.77
C MET A 195 -10.75 -4.56 -12.29
N ASN A 196 -10.91 -5.66 -13.04
CA ASN A 196 -10.83 -5.64 -14.51
C ASN A 196 -11.90 -4.78 -15.22
N GLN A 197 -12.92 -4.33 -14.49
CA GLN A 197 -13.97 -3.42 -14.98
C GLN A 197 -13.69 -1.94 -14.65
N ALA A 198 -12.54 -1.62 -14.05
CA ALA A 198 -12.17 -0.23 -13.82
C ALA A 198 -11.99 0.51 -15.16
N ALA A 199 -12.81 1.53 -15.38
CA ALA A 199 -12.78 2.35 -16.60
C ALA A 199 -12.04 3.67 -16.39
N VAL A 200 -11.80 4.10 -15.15
CA VAL A 200 -10.98 5.28 -14.83
C VAL A 200 -10.20 5.00 -13.55
N ILE A 201 -8.96 5.48 -13.52
CA ILE A 201 -8.04 5.37 -12.41
C ILE A 201 -7.47 6.76 -12.14
N ILE A 202 -7.80 7.34 -10.99
CA ILE A 202 -7.41 8.71 -10.64
C ILE A 202 -6.67 8.68 -9.33
N GLY A 203 -5.55 9.37 -9.26
CA GLY A 203 -4.87 9.45 -7.99
C GLY A 203 -5.33 10.56 -7.04
N VAL A 204 -5.02 10.45 -5.75
CA VAL A 204 -5.17 11.50 -4.73
C VAL A 204 -3.79 12.07 -4.37
N GLU A 205 -3.65 13.39 -4.47
CA GLU A 205 -2.42 14.15 -4.25
C GLU A 205 -2.32 14.70 -2.82
N ASN A 206 -3.44 15.12 -2.23
CA ASN A 206 -3.48 15.63 -0.87
C ASN A 206 -4.78 15.19 -0.17
N PRO A 207 -4.76 14.05 0.57
CA PRO A 207 -5.90 13.61 1.35
C PRO A 207 -5.99 14.45 2.64
N SER A 208 -6.72 15.57 2.61
CA SER A 208 -6.96 16.43 3.78
C SER A 208 -8.46 16.65 3.99
N GLU A 209 -8.88 16.84 5.25
CA GLU A 209 -10.30 16.83 5.66
C GLU A 209 -11.17 17.91 5.00
N GLU A 210 -10.57 18.98 4.47
CA GLU A 210 -11.35 20.07 3.86
C GLU A 210 -11.42 19.99 2.34
N LYS A 211 -10.41 19.43 1.64
CA LYS A 211 -10.29 19.54 0.18
C LYS A 211 -9.38 18.46 -0.40
N ASP A 212 -9.93 17.30 -0.77
CA ASP A 212 -9.21 16.31 -1.60
C ASP A 212 -8.69 16.98 -2.89
N SER A 213 -7.42 16.80 -3.18
CA SER A 213 -6.80 17.20 -4.46
C SER A 213 -6.46 15.94 -5.24
N TYR A 214 -6.93 15.84 -6.48
CA TYR A 214 -6.70 14.67 -7.34
C TYR A 214 -5.48 14.90 -8.22
N LEU A 215 -4.75 13.82 -8.47
CA LEU A 215 -3.55 13.85 -9.27
C LEU A 215 -3.90 14.11 -10.72
N GLN A 216 -3.27 15.15 -11.23
CA GLN A 216 -3.41 15.56 -12.62
C GLN A 216 -2.23 15.12 -13.49
N TRP A 217 -1.09 14.83 -12.86
CA TRP A 217 0.14 14.49 -13.56
C TRP A 217 0.30 12.99 -13.84
N THR A 218 -0.61 12.14 -13.35
CA THR A 218 -0.70 10.71 -13.72
C THR A 218 -2.10 10.16 -13.45
N MET A 219 -2.75 9.62 -14.49
CA MET A 219 -4.12 9.10 -14.43
C MET A 219 -4.38 8.12 -15.57
N ALA A 220 -5.44 7.33 -15.49
CA ALA A 220 -5.83 6.42 -16.56
C ALA A 220 -7.33 6.46 -16.84
N SER A 221 -7.71 6.27 -18.10
CA SER A 221 -9.11 6.26 -18.53
C SER A 221 -9.32 5.31 -19.70
N ALA A 222 -10.49 4.68 -19.78
CA ALA A 222 -11.03 4.14 -21.01
C ALA A 222 -11.31 5.31 -21.97
N PRO A 223 -11.20 5.08 -23.30
CA PRO A 223 -11.53 6.09 -24.28
C PRO A 223 -13.00 6.51 -24.14
N HIS A 224 -13.26 7.79 -24.39
CA HIS A 224 -14.56 8.46 -24.36
C HIS A 224 -15.32 8.39 -23.03
N HIS A 225 -14.63 8.15 -21.91
CA HIS A 225 -15.29 8.07 -20.61
C HIS A 225 -16.00 9.40 -20.24
N PRO A 226 -17.27 9.37 -19.77
CA PRO A 226 -18.05 10.57 -19.48
C PRO A 226 -17.41 11.54 -18.46
N LEU A 227 -16.68 11.02 -17.47
CA LEU A 227 -15.90 11.84 -16.53
C LEU A 227 -14.91 12.75 -17.26
N ILE A 228 -14.20 12.24 -18.27
CA ILE A 228 -13.23 13.04 -19.05
C ILE A 228 -13.96 13.96 -20.03
N ALA A 229 -15.10 13.52 -20.60
CA ALA A 229 -15.92 14.32 -21.50
C ALA A 229 -16.37 15.65 -20.87
N ASN A 230 -16.73 15.60 -19.57
CA ASN A 230 -17.21 16.77 -18.83
C ASN A 230 -16.16 17.89 -18.71
N ILE A 231 -14.87 17.57 -18.79
CA ILE A 231 -13.78 18.58 -18.73
C ILE A 231 -13.84 19.54 -19.92
N HIS A 232 -14.17 19.04 -21.11
CA HIS A 232 -14.26 19.88 -22.31
C HIS A 232 -15.60 20.64 -22.42
N ALA A 233 -16.64 20.17 -21.72
CA ALA A 233 -17.98 20.77 -21.77
C ALA A 233 -18.14 21.97 -20.81
N THR A 234 -17.58 21.89 -19.60
CA THR A 234 -17.87 22.82 -18.50
C THR A 234 -17.21 24.20 -18.63
N ASN A 235 -16.15 24.37 -19.43
CA ASN A 235 -15.26 25.54 -19.30
C ASN A 235 -14.91 26.33 -20.58
N ILE A 236 -15.60 26.12 -21.71
CA ILE A 236 -15.32 26.96 -22.90
C ILE A 236 -15.81 28.42 -22.70
N GLU A 237 -16.80 28.63 -21.84
CA GLU A 237 -17.39 29.95 -21.58
C GLU A 237 -16.64 30.79 -20.55
N SER A 238 -15.91 30.16 -19.62
CA SER A 238 -15.15 30.83 -18.54
C SER A 238 -13.73 31.25 -18.96
N LEU A 239 -13.29 30.91 -20.17
CA LEU A 239 -11.98 31.27 -20.75
C LEU A 239 -11.83 32.76 -21.15
N GLN A 240 -12.50 33.69 -20.45
CA GLN A 240 -12.42 35.12 -20.74
C GLN A 240 -11.36 35.85 -19.86
N ASN A 241 -10.31 36.33 -20.53
CA ASN A 241 -9.48 37.52 -20.25
C ASN A 241 -8.78 37.71 -18.88
N ASP A 242 -8.58 36.69 -18.04
CA ASP A 242 -7.75 36.85 -16.83
C ASP A 242 -6.50 35.96 -16.83
N ASP A 243 -5.33 36.59 -17.00
CA ASP A 243 -4.01 35.97 -16.96
C ASP A 243 -3.65 35.34 -15.60
N ASN A 244 -4.45 35.59 -14.54
CA ASN A 244 -4.23 35.04 -13.20
C ASN A 244 -5.04 33.76 -12.89
N ALA A 245 -5.99 33.35 -13.75
CA ALA A 245 -6.83 32.15 -13.55
C ALA A 245 -6.16 30.82 -13.98
N VAL A 246 -4.82 30.78 -13.98
CA VAL A 246 -3.98 29.78 -14.69
C VAL A 246 -4.17 28.35 -14.18
N LEU A 247 -4.40 28.15 -12.88
CA LEU A 247 -4.56 26.82 -12.26
C LEU A 247 -6.01 26.30 -12.26
N ASP A 248 -6.98 27.21 -12.37
CA ASP A 248 -8.40 26.87 -12.18
C ASP A 248 -9.09 26.45 -13.48
N VAL A 249 -8.53 26.82 -14.64
CA VAL A 249 -9.23 26.66 -15.91
C VAL A 249 -8.88 25.38 -16.67
N THR A 250 -7.61 24.94 -16.63
CA THR A 250 -7.12 23.71 -17.29
C THR A 250 -6.29 22.81 -16.37
N GLY A 251 -5.96 23.30 -15.18
CA GLY A 251 -5.12 22.64 -14.19
C GLY A 251 -5.90 21.82 -13.15
N PRO A 252 -5.36 21.68 -11.92
CA PRO A 252 -5.96 20.84 -10.87
C PRO A 252 -7.34 21.33 -10.41
N GLY A 253 -7.65 22.63 -10.57
CA GLY A 253 -8.93 23.21 -10.17
C GLY A 253 -10.12 22.61 -10.91
N ILE A 254 -10.13 22.68 -12.25
CA ILE A 254 -11.19 22.07 -13.08
C ILE A 254 -11.24 20.55 -12.92
N TRP A 255 -10.08 19.90 -12.84
CA TRP A 255 -9.98 18.46 -12.65
C TRP A 255 -10.77 18.01 -11.43
N LYS A 256 -10.55 18.72 -10.33
CA LYS A 256 -11.23 18.48 -9.07
C LYS A 256 -12.72 18.70 -9.16
N THR A 257 -13.15 19.82 -9.73
CA THR A 257 -14.58 20.14 -9.89
C THR A 257 -15.29 19.04 -10.67
N VAL A 258 -14.74 18.64 -11.83
CA VAL A 258 -15.37 17.62 -12.68
C VAL A 258 -15.46 16.26 -11.99
N ILE A 259 -14.42 15.84 -11.25
CA ILE A 259 -14.48 14.59 -10.49
C ILE A 259 -15.54 14.68 -9.40
N GLN A 260 -15.59 15.77 -8.64
CA GLN A 260 -16.54 15.93 -7.54
C GLN A 260 -17.98 15.92 -8.04
N GLU A 261 -18.27 16.67 -9.10
CA GLU A 261 -19.59 16.71 -9.75
C GLU A 261 -19.97 15.33 -10.31
N TYR A 262 -19.04 14.66 -10.98
CA TYR A 262 -19.27 13.32 -11.52
C TYR A 262 -19.60 12.32 -10.41
N LEU A 263 -18.82 12.30 -9.33
CA LEU A 263 -19.06 11.43 -8.19
C LEU A 263 -20.41 11.73 -7.52
N GLN A 264 -20.70 13.01 -7.28
CA GLN A 264 -21.96 13.44 -6.69
C GLN A 264 -23.16 13.01 -7.53
N ALA A 265 -23.11 13.19 -8.86
CA ALA A 265 -24.16 12.79 -9.79
C ALA A 265 -24.41 11.26 -9.79
N HIS A 266 -23.39 10.47 -9.47
CA HIS A 266 -23.48 9.01 -9.36
C HIS A 266 -23.78 8.52 -7.93
N GLY A 267 -24.21 9.42 -7.04
CA GLY A 267 -24.54 9.08 -5.65
C GLY A 267 -23.32 8.72 -4.79
N VAL A 268 -22.12 9.02 -5.26
CA VAL A 268 -20.88 8.79 -4.52
C VAL A 268 -20.57 10.01 -3.66
N ASN A 269 -20.75 9.85 -2.34
CA ASN A 269 -20.35 10.85 -1.37
C ASN A 269 -18.97 10.52 -0.81
N LEU A 270 -17.96 11.31 -1.21
CA LEU A 270 -16.58 11.15 -0.74
C LEU A 270 -16.43 11.29 0.77
N LYS A 271 -17.29 12.02 1.49
CA LYS A 271 -17.26 12.06 2.96
C LYS A 271 -17.70 10.74 3.57
N THR A 272 -18.61 10.02 2.93
CA THR A 272 -19.07 8.68 3.37
C THR A 272 -18.12 7.58 2.90
N ILE A 273 -17.49 7.76 1.73
CA ILE A 273 -16.43 6.90 1.20
C ILE A 273 -15.06 7.23 1.83
N ALA A 274 -14.86 8.35 2.53
CA ALA A 274 -13.60 8.68 3.23
C ALA A 274 -13.20 7.60 4.25
N ASN A 275 -14.18 6.80 4.72
CA ASN A 275 -13.97 5.63 5.57
C ASN A 275 -13.57 4.34 4.80
N ILE A 276 -13.77 4.31 3.48
CA ILE A 276 -13.45 3.22 2.54
C ILE A 276 -12.24 3.58 1.65
N LEU A 277 -11.96 4.88 1.49
CA LEU A 277 -10.79 5.46 0.84
C LEU A 277 -9.54 5.05 1.61
N ILE A 278 -8.82 4.14 1.01
CA ILE A 278 -7.50 3.68 1.44
C ILE A 278 -6.61 4.91 1.66
N ARG A 279 -6.38 5.28 2.93
CA ARG A 279 -5.20 6.08 3.30
C ARG A 279 -3.97 5.19 3.04
N HIS A 280 -3.54 5.11 1.78
CA HIS A 280 -2.19 4.70 1.45
C HIS A 280 -1.28 5.79 2.01
N HIS A 281 -0.69 5.51 3.17
CA HIS A 281 0.09 6.46 3.93
C HIS A 281 1.39 6.85 3.21
N PHE A 282 1.60 8.16 3.14
CA PHE A 282 2.90 8.81 3.12
C PHE A 282 3.53 8.76 4.52
N THR A 283 3.94 7.58 4.98
CA THR A 283 4.84 7.44 6.14
C THR A 283 5.83 6.31 5.85
N GLY A 284 6.72 6.57 4.91
CA GLY A 284 7.90 5.75 4.68
C GLY A 284 9.13 6.63 4.86
N PHE A 285 10.07 6.14 5.66
CA PHE A 285 11.43 6.63 5.73
C PHE A 285 11.96 6.91 4.31
N SER A 286 12.39 8.13 4.06
CA SER A 286 13.28 8.44 2.94
C SER A 286 14.61 8.86 3.55
N GLU A 287 15.68 8.75 2.77
CA GLU A 287 17.07 9.12 3.09
C GLU A 287 17.25 10.58 3.64
N PHE A 288 16.17 11.36 3.78
CA PHE A 288 16.16 12.77 4.15
C PHE A 288 15.44 13.10 5.50
N GLY A 289 15.10 12.11 6.34
CA GLY A 289 14.54 12.33 7.69
C GLY A 289 13.04 12.67 7.78
N TRP A 290 12.53 12.89 9.01
CA TRP A 290 11.11 13.19 9.29
C TRP A 290 10.68 14.55 8.73
N ARG A 291 9.53 14.59 8.03
CA ARG A 291 8.96 15.83 7.48
C ARG A 291 7.53 16.04 7.99
N VAL A 292 7.30 17.21 8.59
CA VAL A 292 5.96 17.71 8.91
C VAL A 292 5.76 18.98 8.07
N HIS A 293 4.70 19.04 7.26
CA HIS A 293 4.41 20.16 6.34
C HIS A 293 5.61 20.58 5.46
N GLY A 294 6.38 19.62 4.96
CA GLY A 294 7.48 19.89 4.02
C GLY A 294 8.74 20.52 4.63
N LYS A 295 8.81 20.70 5.96
CA LYS A 295 10.02 21.13 6.67
C LYS A 295 10.67 19.96 7.40
N THR A 296 11.99 19.87 7.35
CA THR A 296 12.79 19.00 8.22
C THR A 296 12.68 19.54 9.64
N VAL A 297 12.16 18.74 10.57
CA VAL A 297 12.01 19.15 11.97
C VAL A 297 13.05 18.43 12.81
N GLU A 298 13.87 19.17 13.54
CA GLU A 298 14.75 18.57 14.55
C GLU A 298 13.95 18.06 15.74
N LYS A 299 14.36 16.89 16.26
CA LYS A 299 13.68 16.11 17.30
C LYS A 299 13.34 16.90 18.58
N LYS A 300 14.00 18.04 18.83
CA LYS A 300 13.83 18.88 20.03
C LYS A 300 12.62 19.84 20.00
N VAL A 301 12.03 20.13 18.85
CA VAL A 301 10.99 21.19 18.72
C VAL A 301 9.55 20.64 18.82
N LEU A 302 9.39 19.31 18.81
CA LEU A 302 8.08 18.64 18.83
C LEU A 302 7.27 18.83 20.13
N SER A 303 7.92 19.17 21.25
CA SER A 303 7.23 19.28 22.54
C SER A 303 6.48 20.61 22.76
N SER A 304 6.81 21.67 22.01
CA SER A 304 6.27 23.03 22.26
C SER A 304 5.21 23.51 21.27
N ALA A 305 4.86 22.73 20.25
CA ALA A 305 3.89 23.12 19.21
C ALA A 305 2.44 22.66 19.49
N ASN A 306 2.18 22.04 20.65
CA ASN A 306 0.94 21.31 20.92
C ASN A 306 -0.17 22.10 21.64
N GLU A 307 -0.03 23.42 21.83
CA GLU A 307 -0.97 24.17 22.70
C GLU A 307 -2.14 24.88 21.98
N ASN A 308 -2.16 25.02 20.65
CA ASN A 308 -3.16 25.88 19.96
C ASN A 308 -4.03 25.19 18.90
N TYR A 309 -4.11 23.87 18.91
CA TYR A 309 -4.80 23.14 17.86
C TYR A 309 -5.58 21.96 18.47
N ASP A 310 -6.91 22.12 18.53
CA ASP A 310 -7.87 21.11 18.99
C ASP A 310 -8.07 20.02 17.93
N PHE A 311 -6.96 19.45 17.46
CA PHE A 311 -6.97 18.16 16.77
C PHE A 311 -6.86 17.10 17.85
N ALA A 312 -7.84 16.21 17.92
CA ALA A 312 -7.58 14.85 18.38
C ALA A 312 -6.67 14.16 17.34
N TYR A 313 -5.41 14.57 17.29
CA TYR A 313 -4.32 13.81 16.70
C TYR A 313 -4.31 12.47 17.44
N TYR A 314 -4.78 11.41 16.78
CA TYR A 314 -4.42 10.06 17.16
C TYR A 314 -3.10 9.77 16.42
N PRO A 315 -1.92 9.99 17.04
CA PRO A 315 -0.69 9.49 16.45
C PRO A 315 -0.89 8.01 16.10
N PRO A 316 -0.23 7.44 15.06
CA PRO A 316 0.00 6.01 15.07
C PRO A 316 0.58 5.73 16.45
N LYS A 317 -0.16 4.98 17.26
CA LYS A 317 0.28 4.67 18.60
C LYS A 317 1.50 3.77 18.40
N ASP A 318 2.69 4.36 18.42
CA ASP A 318 3.95 3.60 18.44
C ASP A 318 3.99 2.68 19.65
N VAL A 319 3.12 2.92 20.63
CA VAL A 319 2.81 2.02 21.74
C VAL A 319 1.29 1.84 21.83
N ILE A 320 0.79 0.70 21.37
CA ILE A 320 -0.59 0.27 21.62
C ILE A 320 -0.55 -0.70 22.79
N GLU A 321 -1.31 -0.44 23.84
CA GLU A 321 -1.45 -1.37 24.96
C GLU A 321 -2.93 -1.59 25.26
N LEU A 322 -3.37 -2.84 25.18
CA LEU A 322 -4.72 -3.27 25.47
C LEU A 322 -4.67 -4.31 26.60
N ASN A 323 -5.52 -4.17 27.63
CA ASN A 323 -5.73 -5.20 28.65
C ASN A 323 -4.43 -5.90 29.15
N PRO A 324 -3.44 -5.19 29.71
CA PRO A 324 -2.17 -5.80 30.09
C PRO A 324 -2.37 -6.95 31.10
N SER A 325 -1.63 -8.03 30.91
CA SER A 325 -1.67 -9.19 31.81
C SER A 325 -0.97 -8.86 33.13
N SER A 326 -1.53 -9.22 34.28
CA SER A 326 -0.81 -9.19 35.56
C SER A 326 0.01 -10.46 35.83
N VAL A 327 -0.15 -11.48 34.98
CA VAL A 327 0.54 -12.77 35.12
C VAL A 327 1.94 -12.66 34.54
N VAL A 328 2.94 -12.88 35.39
CA VAL A 328 4.35 -12.92 34.99
C VAL A 328 4.58 -14.12 34.05
N LYS A 329 5.15 -13.83 32.88
CA LYS A 329 5.53 -14.79 31.84
C LYS A 329 6.90 -14.36 31.33
N GLN A 330 7.83 -15.29 31.33
CA GLN A 330 9.20 -15.03 30.87
C GLN A 330 9.52 -15.95 29.71
N ILE A 331 9.79 -15.35 28.55
CA ILE A 331 10.31 -16.06 27.39
C ILE A 331 11.70 -16.59 27.75
N PRO A 332 11.97 -17.90 27.58
CA PRO A 332 13.29 -18.46 27.86
C PRO A 332 14.43 -17.74 27.13
N GLU A 333 15.55 -17.51 27.81
CA GLU A 333 16.76 -16.88 27.25
C GLU A 333 17.54 -17.88 26.37
N ARG A 334 16.92 -18.28 25.26
CA ARG A 334 17.46 -19.23 24.29
C ARG A 334 17.19 -18.72 22.88
N ILE A 335 18.15 -18.90 21.99
CA ILE A 335 18.01 -18.65 20.56
C ILE A 335 18.20 -19.98 19.82
N VAL A 336 17.17 -20.40 19.07
CA VAL A 336 17.12 -21.62 18.28
C VAL A 336 17.24 -21.26 16.82
N GLN A 337 18.23 -21.85 16.14
CA GLN A 337 18.44 -21.74 14.69
C GLN A 337 18.57 -23.12 14.07
N VAL A 338 18.14 -23.25 12.82
CA VAL A 338 18.27 -24.47 12.03
C VAL A 338 19.21 -24.22 10.86
N ALA A 339 20.12 -25.15 10.61
CA ALA A 339 20.98 -25.18 9.45
C ALA A 339 21.16 -26.62 8.95
N ASN A 340 21.99 -26.81 7.93
CA ASN A 340 22.38 -28.15 7.45
C ASN A 340 23.39 -28.86 8.36
N THR A 341 23.78 -28.26 9.49
CA THR A 341 24.75 -28.80 10.45
C THR A 341 24.41 -28.31 11.86
N ALA A 342 24.76 -29.12 12.86
CA ALA A 342 24.69 -28.76 14.28
C ALA A 342 25.99 -28.12 14.78
N ASP A 343 27.11 -28.32 14.07
CA ASP A 343 28.42 -27.76 14.42
C ASP A 343 28.57 -26.35 13.80
N PRO A 344 28.64 -25.29 14.62
CA PRO A 344 28.82 -23.92 14.13
C PRO A 344 30.09 -23.73 13.29
N LYS A 345 31.13 -24.56 13.49
CA LYS A 345 32.39 -24.48 12.72
C LYS A 345 32.22 -24.93 11.26
N LEU A 346 31.16 -25.69 10.98
CA LEU A 346 30.83 -26.17 9.64
C LEU A 346 29.88 -25.23 8.88
N LEU A 347 29.43 -24.13 9.51
CA LEU A 347 28.66 -23.11 8.82
C LEU A 347 29.52 -22.37 7.80
N SER A 348 28.90 -21.91 6.72
CA SER A 348 29.54 -20.94 5.82
C SER A 348 29.89 -19.66 6.59
N GLU A 349 30.91 -18.94 6.12
CA GLU A 349 31.33 -17.69 6.77
C GLU A 349 30.18 -16.71 6.98
N ARG A 350 29.32 -16.58 5.96
CA ARG A 350 28.12 -15.74 6.00
C ARG A 350 27.17 -16.13 7.13
N PHE A 351 26.82 -17.41 7.25
CA PHE A 351 25.88 -17.89 8.28
C PHE A 351 26.49 -17.91 9.68
N ARG A 352 27.79 -18.18 9.76
CA ARG A 352 28.56 -18.10 10.99
C ARG A 352 28.52 -16.68 11.57
N LYS A 353 28.73 -15.66 10.72
CA LYS A 353 28.63 -14.24 11.11
C LYS A 353 27.25 -13.88 11.68
N PHE A 354 26.16 -14.24 10.99
CA PHE A 354 24.80 -13.97 11.49
C PHE A 354 24.54 -14.62 12.85
N ARG A 355 25.00 -15.86 13.04
CA ARG A 355 24.92 -16.55 14.33
C ARG A 355 25.75 -15.88 15.43
N GLU A 356 26.98 -15.47 15.11
CA GLU A 356 27.86 -14.77 16.04
C GLU A 356 27.27 -13.42 16.49
N GLU A 357 26.59 -12.70 15.59
CA GLU A 357 25.86 -11.47 15.92
C GLU A 357 24.76 -11.73 16.96
N TRP A 358 23.96 -12.80 16.81
CA TRP A 358 22.97 -13.19 17.83
C TRP A 358 23.59 -13.44 19.19
N GLY A 359 24.72 -14.15 19.27
CA GLY A 359 25.44 -14.38 20.52
C GLY A 359 26.02 -13.09 21.12
N THR A 360 26.53 -12.19 20.27
CA THR A 360 27.13 -10.92 20.67
C THR A 360 26.08 -9.94 21.23
N PHE A 361 24.93 -9.82 20.57
CA PHE A 361 23.83 -8.96 21.01
C PHE A 361 23.10 -9.50 22.25
N ASN A 362 23.16 -10.81 22.49
CA ASN A 362 22.41 -11.49 23.55
C ASN A 362 23.33 -12.30 24.45
N PRO A 363 24.29 -11.66 25.14
CA PRO A 363 25.21 -12.36 26.03
C PRO A 363 24.43 -13.08 27.13
N GLY A 364 24.75 -14.36 27.34
CA GLY A 364 24.08 -15.22 28.32
C GLY A 364 22.94 -16.07 27.76
N TYR A 365 22.43 -15.78 26.56
CA TYR A 365 21.41 -16.61 25.92
C TYR A 365 22.00 -17.96 25.50
N GLU A 366 21.24 -19.04 25.71
CA GLU A 366 21.59 -20.37 25.20
C GLU A 366 21.47 -20.38 23.67
N MET A 367 22.59 -20.51 22.97
CA MET A 367 22.62 -20.55 21.50
C MET A 367 22.50 -22.00 21.00
N ARG A 368 21.33 -22.40 20.50
CA ARG A 368 21.08 -23.75 19.97
C ARG A 368 21.05 -23.77 18.44
N LEU A 369 21.95 -24.53 17.83
CA LEU A 369 21.98 -24.80 16.39
C LEU A 369 21.56 -26.24 16.16
N MET A 370 20.62 -26.47 15.26
CA MET A 370 20.09 -27.81 14.98
C MET A 370 20.22 -28.15 13.49
N SER A 371 20.75 -29.33 13.20
CA SER A 371 20.67 -29.94 11.88
C SER A 371 19.27 -30.52 11.62
N ASP A 372 19.03 -30.95 10.39
CA ASP A 372 17.83 -31.71 10.04
C ASP A 372 17.71 -33.01 10.82
N SER A 373 18.83 -33.69 11.09
CA SER A 373 18.85 -34.89 11.94
C SER A 373 18.47 -34.59 13.39
N ASP A 374 18.90 -33.45 13.94
CA ASP A 374 18.53 -33.03 15.30
C ASP A 374 17.04 -32.65 15.39
N MET A 375 16.48 -32.01 14.35
CA MET A 375 15.05 -31.73 14.28
C MET A 375 14.24 -33.03 14.27
N ASP A 376 14.64 -33.97 13.43
CA ASP A 376 14.05 -35.30 13.30
C ASP A 376 14.04 -36.02 14.66
N GLU A 377 15.16 -36.02 15.38
CA GLU A 377 15.27 -36.65 16.70
C GLU A 377 14.45 -35.93 17.77
N PHE A 378 14.46 -34.59 17.76
CA PHE A 378 13.61 -33.78 18.65
C PHE A 378 12.14 -34.15 18.49
N VAL A 379 11.67 -34.27 17.25
CA VAL A 379 10.28 -34.64 16.97
C VAL A 379 10.00 -36.08 17.41
N ARG A 380 10.89 -37.04 17.10
CA ARG A 380 10.70 -38.45 17.50
C ARG A 380 10.58 -38.63 19.00
N THR A 381 11.38 -37.91 19.78
CA THR A 381 11.49 -38.11 21.23
C THR A 381 10.59 -37.19 22.05
N GLY A 382 10.45 -35.92 21.65
CA GLY A 382 9.80 -34.88 22.44
C GLY A 382 8.35 -34.54 22.06
N CYS A 383 7.94 -34.77 20.82
CA CYS A 383 6.62 -34.31 20.34
C CYS A 383 5.46 -35.25 20.66
N LYS A 384 4.22 -34.77 20.49
CA LYS A 384 3.00 -35.59 20.58
C LYS A 384 2.85 -36.46 19.32
N LYS A 385 1.99 -37.49 19.38
CA LYS A 385 1.81 -38.44 18.27
C LYS A 385 1.40 -37.74 16.97
N GLU A 386 0.43 -36.85 17.04
CA GLU A 386 -0.13 -36.15 15.87
C GLU A 386 0.87 -35.16 15.26
N GLU A 387 1.71 -34.53 16.10
CA GLU A 387 2.81 -33.66 15.68
C GLU A 387 3.87 -34.49 14.93
N LYS A 388 4.27 -35.65 15.46
CA LYS A 388 5.21 -36.58 14.80
C LYS A 388 4.68 -37.04 13.46
N GLU A 389 3.45 -37.53 13.43
CA GLU A 389 2.81 -38.03 12.21
C GLU A 389 2.74 -36.94 11.14
N THR A 390 2.36 -35.71 11.51
CA THR A 390 2.29 -34.57 10.59
C THR A 390 3.67 -34.16 10.09
N TYR A 391 4.65 -34.05 10.98
CA TYR A 391 6.02 -33.66 10.63
C TYR A 391 6.66 -34.64 9.64
N PHE A 392 6.58 -35.94 9.90
CA PHE A 392 7.15 -36.96 9.03
C PHE A 392 6.34 -37.18 7.74
N LYS A 393 5.08 -36.73 7.70
CA LYS A 393 4.26 -36.74 6.48
C LYS A 393 4.70 -35.67 5.47
N PHE A 394 5.35 -34.60 5.90
CA PHE A 394 5.88 -33.60 4.97
C PHE A 394 7.00 -34.19 4.09
N PRO A 395 6.85 -34.19 2.76
CA PRO A 395 7.82 -34.78 1.85
C PRO A 395 9.05 -33.90 1.60
N LEU A 396 8.96 -32.58 1.81
CA LEU A 396 10.06 -31.64 1.56
C LEU A 396 10.69 -31.16 2.86
N LEU A 397 12.02 -31.14 2.93
CA LEU A 397 12.77 -30.64 4.09
C LEU A 397 12.34 -29.21 4.47
N ARG A 398 12.14 -28.31 3.50
CA ARG A 398 11.67 -26.93 3.77
C ARG A 398 10.33 -26.88 4.52
N GLN A 399 9.42 -27.81 4.25
CA GLN A 399 8.13 -27.89 4.96
C GLN A 399 8.32 -28.39 6.38
N ARG A 400 9.25 -29.34 6.58
CA ARG A 400 9.63 -29.82 7.91
C ARG A 400 10.28 -28.71 8.73
N VAL A 401 11.23 -27.96 8.17
CA VAL A 401 11.86 -26.80 8.84
C VAL A 401 10.80 -25.79 9.25
N GLU A 402 9.88 -25.45 8.34
CA GLU A 402 8.81 -24.48 8.61
C GLU A 402 7.87 -24.95 9.72
N PHE A 403 7.46 -26.23 9.75
CA PHE A 403 6.64 -26.76 10.83
C PHE A 403 7.43 -26.91 12.15
N PHE A 404 8.70 -27.31 12.06
CA PHE A 404 9.60 -27.47 13.21
C PHE A 404 9.75 -26.17 14.00
N ARG A 405 9.79 -25.01 13.33
CA ARG A 405 9.82 -23.71 13.99
C ARG A 405 8.76 -23.59 15.09
N TYR A 406 7.53 -23.95 14.76
CA TYR A 406 6.41 -23.86 15.68
C TYR A 406 6.48 -24.94 16.77
N LEU A 407 6.92 -26.15 16.44
CA LEU A 407 7.16 -27.21 17.42
C LEU A 407 8.25 -26.81 18.43
N ALA A 408 9.36 -26.23 17.97
CA ALA A 408 10.41 -25.73 18.85
C ALA A 408 9.89 -24.62 19.78
N LEU A 409 9.16 -23.64 19.24
CA LEU A 409 8.55 -22.58 20.05
C LEU A 409 7.55 -23.13 21.08
N SER A 410 6.75 -24.13 20.72
CA SER A 410 5.79 -24.78 21.63
C SER A 410 6.48 -25.59 22.72
N HIS A 411 7.48 -26.41 22.39
CA HIS A 411 8.05 -27.38 23.33
C HIS A 411 9.17 -26.81 24.20
N ILE A 412 10.01 -25.94 23.64
CA ILE A 412 11.17 -25.40 24.36
C ILE A 412 11.13 -23.87 24.54
N GLY A 413 10.29 -23.16 23.80
CA GLY A 413 10.19 -21.70 23.85
C GLY A 413 11.50 -21.00 23.47
N GLY A 414 11.57 -19.72 23.85
CA GLY A 414 12.68 -18.83 23.52
C GLY A 414 12.45 -18.12 22.19
N VAL A 415 13.53 -17.76 21.51
CA VAL A 415 13.53 -17.11 20.19
C VAL A 415 13.87 -18.14 19.14
N PHE A 416 12.99 -18.38 18.19
CA PHE A 416 13.35 -19.05 16.94
C PHE A 416 13.71 -17.99 15.91
N THR A 417 14.85 -18.13 15.23
CA THR A 417 15.24 -17.24 14.14
C THR A 417 15.91 -18.00 12.99
N ASP A 418 15.68 -17.58 11.75
CA ASP A 418 16.34 -18.19 10.60
C ASP A 418 17.86 -17.92 10.65
N ILE A 419 18.65 -18.85 10.10
CA ILE A 419 20.12 -18.75 10.15
C ILE A 419 20.67 -17.56 9.33
N ASP A 420 19.86 -17.01 8.43
CA ASP A 420 20.19 -15.88 7.57
C ASP A 420 19.55 -14.55 8.05
N THR A 421 19.17 -14.50 9.33
CA THR A 421 18.62 -13.31 9.99
C THR A 421 19.58 -12.79 11.04
N SER A 422 19.77 -11.47 11.10
CA SER A 422 20.60 -10.76 12.07
C SER A 422 19.77 -9.92 13.04
N PRO A 423 20.14 -9.85 14.32
CA PRO A 423 19.54 -8.90 15.25
C PRO A 423 20.05 -7.47 14.96
N ARG A 424 19.19 -6.46 15.16
CA ARG A 424 19.61 -5.05 15.19
C ARG A 424 19.73 -4.53 16.63
N VAL A 425 19.00 -5.14 17.56
CA VAL A 425 19.02 -4.82 18.99
C VAL A 425 18.88 -6.09 19.83
N PRO A 426 19.33 -6.10 21.10
CA PRO A 426 19.19 -7.26 21.98
C PRO A 426 17.72 -7.67 22.20
N VAL A 427 17.45 -8.96 22.31
CA VAL A 427 16.10 -9.53 22.54
C VAL A 427 15.44 -8.95 23.78
N LYS A 428 16.19 -8.75 24.87
CA LYS A 428 15.67 -8.11 26.09
C LYS A 428 15.04 -6.73 25.87
N THR A 429 15.46 -6.02 24.82
CA THR A 429 14.91 -4.69 24.50
C THR A 429 13.59 -4.76 23.76
N TRP A 430 13.22 -5.93 23.21
CA TRP A 430 12.00 -6.10 22.42
C TRP A 430 10.75 -5.87 23.26
N ILE A 431 10.78 -6.29 24.52
CA ILE A 431 9.66 -6.16 25.45
C ILE A 431 9.89 -5.08 26.52
N GLY A 432 11.06 -4.44 26.55
CA GLY A 432 11.40 -3.45 27.59
C GLY A 432 11.39 -4.08 28.98
N ASP A 433 10.84 -3.38 29.97
CA ASP A 433 10.75 -3.85 31.36
C ASP A 433 9.55 -4.80 31.61
N ARG A 434 8.79 -5.18 30.57
CA ARG A 434 7.61 -6.03 30.69
C ARG A 434 8.02 -7.47 31.01
N ASN A 435 7.53 -8.02 32.11
CA ASN A 435 7.76 -9.39 32.56
C ASN A 435 6.52 -10.29 32.45
N ASN A 436 5.51 -9.83 31.72
CA ASN A 436 4.19 -10.47 31.56
C ASN A 436 3.95 -10.92 30.10
N ILE A 437 5.00 -11.00 29.28
CA ILE A 437 4.91 -11.29 27.85
C ILE A 437 5.17 -12.78 27.58
N GLY A 438 4.20 -13.40 26.93
CA GLY A 438 4.20 -14.79 26.50
C GLY A 438 4.64 -14.98 25.06
N ILE A 439 4.41 -14.00 24.17
CA ILE A 439 4.81 -14.12 22.75
C ILE A 439 5.16 -12.75 22.14
N VAL A 440 6.12 -12.76 21.22
CA VAL A 440 6.54 -11.61 20.42
C VAL A 440 6.56 -12.00 18.94
N ILE A 441 5.82 -11.27 18.10
CA ILE A 441 5.73 -11.49 16.65
C ILE A 441 6.03 -10.18 15.91
N GLY A 442 6.85 -10.22 14.85
CA GLY A 442 7.10 -9.04 14.02
C GLY A 442 6.05 -8.86 12.90
N ILE A 443 5.80 -7.63 12.45
CA ILE A 443 5.09 -7.38 11.19
C ILE A 443 6.05 -7.46 10.00
N SER A 444 5.64 -8.07 8.90
CA SER A 444 6.42 -8.18 7.66
C SER A 444 6.14 -7.07 6.65
N ASP A 445 5.03 -6.38 6.82
CA ASP A 445 4.62 -5.23 6.01
C ASP A 445 3.77 -4.27 6.85
N GLN A 446 3.78 -2.99 6.47
CA GLN A 446 3.01 -1.91 7.13
C GLN A 446 1.75 -1.51 6.35
N ALA A 447 1.58 -2.05 5.15
CA ALA A 447 0.69 -1.49 4.13
C ALA A 447 -0.07 -2.58 3.39
N HIS A 448 -1.06 -3.18 4.06
CA HIS A 448 -2.00 -4.08 3.42
C HIS A 448 -3.45 -3.77 3.84
N PRO A 449 -4.42 -3.71 2.89
CA PRO A 449 -5.81 -3.35 3.18
C PRO A 449 -6.50 -4.23 4.23
N GLN A 450 -6.01 -5.46 4.41
CA GLN A 450 -6.54 -6.45 5.36
C GLN A 450 -5.75 -6.52 6.68
N GLY A 451 -4.86 -5.56 6.94
CA GLY A 451 -3.92 -5.62 8.07
C GLY A 451 -2.58 -6.27 7.71
N PRO A 452 -1.55 -6.12 8.54
CA PRO A 452 -0.17 -6.45 8.18
C PRO A 452 0.02 -7.95 7.97
N GLY A 453 1.02 -8.30 7.16
CA GLY A 453 1.67 -9.59 7.24
C GLY A 453 2.51 -9.73 8.53
N PHE A 454 2.79 -10.96 8.93
CA PHE A 454 3.57 -11.31 10.12
C PHE A 454 4.81 -12.11 9.74
N ILE A 455 5.90 -11.77 10.40
CA ILE A 455 7.20 -12.42 10.21
C ILE A 455 7.15 -13.82 10.79
N THR A 456 7.56 -14.79 9.98
CA THR A 456 7.81 -16.16 10.41
C THR A 456 9.28 -16.43 10.69
N SER A 457 10.20 -15.66 10.10
CA SER A 457 11.64 -15.86 10.24
C SER A 457 12.18 -15.57 11.64
N THR A 458 11.46 -14.86 12.50
CA THR A 458 11.84 -14.59 13.89
C THR A 458 10.61 -14.41 14.76
N ILE A 459 10.44 -15.30 15.74
CA ILE A 459 9.34 -15.30 16.70
C ILE A 459 9.93 -15.64 18.07
N ALA A 460 9.47 -14.95 19.12
CA ALA A 460 9.80 -15.31 20.49
C ALA A 460 8.54 -15.78 21.23
N SER A 461 8.63 -16.85 22.01
CA SER A 461 7.46 -17.39 22.73
C SER A 461 7.87 -18.14 23.99
N ILE A 462 7.01 -18.13 24.99
CA ILE A 462 7.01 -19.15 26.05
C ILE A 462 6.60 -20.51 25.47
N PRO A 463 7.00 -21.62 26.11
CA PRO A 463 6.46 -22.93 25.78
C PRO A 463 4.93 -22.94 25.87
N HIS A 464 4.29 -23.68 24.96
CA HIS A 464 2.85 -23.90 24.88
C HIS A 464 2.00 -22.63 24.83
N HIS A 465 2.53 -21.54 24.27
CA HIS A 465 1.73 -20.33 24.08
C HIS A 465 0.49 -20.64 23.22
N PRO A 466 -0.73 -20.23 23.63
CA PRO A 466 -1.97 -20.62 22.96
C PRO A 466 -2.03 -20.32 21.46
N ILE A 467 -1.44 -19.18 21.03
CA ILE A 467 -1.36 -18.83 19.61
C ILE A 467 -0.56 -19.87 18.81
N ILE A 468 0.57 -20.34 19.34
CA ILE A 468 1.42 -21.33 18.65
C ILE A 468 0.75 -22.71 18.66
N GLU A 469 0.21 -23.15 19.80
CA GLU A 469 -0.51 -24.44 19.92
C GLU A 469 -1.71 -24.53 18.98
N ALA A 470 -2.49 -23.45 18.89
CA ALA A 470 -3.64 -23.40 18.00
C ALA A 470 -3.21 -23.40 16.52
N PHE A 471 -2.08 -22.76 16.18
CA PHE A 471 -1.53 -22.82 14.83
C PHE A 471 -1.05 -24.22 14.47
N ILE A 472 -0.29 -24.88 15.35
CA ILE A 472 0.14 -26.28 15.19
C ILE A 472 -1.08 -27.17 14.95
N SER A 473 -2.11 -27.04 15.79
CA SER A 473 -3.36 -27.80 15.66
C SER A 473 -4.05 -27.58 14.31
N ARG A 474 -4.02 -26.35 13.79
CA ARG A 474 -4.56 -26.02 12.45
C ARG A 474 -3.76 -26.70 11.34
N VAL A 475 -2.43 -26.64 11.39
CA VAL A 475 -1.55 -27.29 10.40
C VAL A 475 -1.75 -28.81 10.43
N ILE A 476 -1.82 -29.43 11.61
CA ILE A 476 -2.10 -30.87 11.77
C ILE A 476 -3.41 -31.23 11.08
N LYS A 477 -4.51 -30.51 11.39
CA LYS A 477 -5.83 -30.77 10.77
C LYS A 477 -5.79 -30.63 9.25
N GLN A 478 -5.10 -29.63 8.73
CA GLN A 478 -4.98 -29.39 7.30
C GLN A 478 -4.14 -30.47 6.59
N VAL A 479 -3.05 -30.90 7.21
CA VAL A 479 -2.10 -31.86 6.61
C VAL A 479 -2.60 -33.30 6.73
N GLN A 480 -3.33 -33.63 7.78
CA GLN A 480 -3.91 -34.97 7.96
C GLN A 480 -4.86 -35.35 6.82
N THR A 481 -5.58 -34.38 6.24
CA THR A 481 -6.54 -34.61 5.14
C THR A 481 -5.92 -34.69 3.74
N ILE A 482 -4.64 -34.31 3.60
CA ILE A 482 -3.94 -34.25 2.29
C ILE A 482 -2.93 -35.40 2.22
N ASP A 483 -2.86 -36.16 1.13
CA ASP A 483 -1.86 -37.22 0.97
C ASP A 483 -0.43 -36.67 0.70
N ALA A 484 0.59 -37.50 0.93
CA ALA A 484 1.99 -37.08 0.82
C ALA A 484 2.40 -36.65 -0.61
N GLN A 485 1.80 -37.22 -1.65
CA GLN A 485 2.11 -36.87 -3.03
C GLN A 485 1.55 -35.48 -3.36
N THR A 486 0.33 -35.19 -2.92
CA THR A 486 -0.27 -33.86 -3.04
C THR A 486 0.51 -32.81 -2.24
N LEU A 487 0.98 -33.14 -1.03
CA LEU A 487 1.81 -32.23 -0.21
C LEU A 487 3.12 -31.81 -0.87
N LYS A 488 3.68 -32.65 -1.77
CA LYS A 488 4.91 -32.32 -2.51
C LYS A 488 4.71 -31.13 -3.44
N HIS A 489 3.49 -30.96 -3.94
CA HIS A 489 3.11 -29.89 -4.88
C HIS A 489 2.29 -28.77 -4.21
N ALA A 490 1.98 -28.91 -2.92
CA ALA A 490 1.25 -27.90 -2.18
C ALA A 490 2.04 -26.58 -2.13
N SER A 491 1.31 -25.47 -2.30
CA SER A 491 1.86 -24.12 -2.15
C SER A 491 2.40 -23.92 -0.75
N PHE A 492 3.72 -23.70 -0.64
CA PHE A 492 4.38 -23.41 0.64
C PHE A 492 3.81 -22.13 1.26
N PHE A 493 3.53 -21.12 0.43
CA PHE A 493 2.92 -19.88 0.84
C PHE A 493 1.55 -20.12 1.47
N ASP A 494 0.67 -20.89 0.83
CA ASP A 494 -0.68 -21.11 1.36
C ASP A 494 -0.68 -21.97 2.63
N LEU A 495 0.17 -23.00 2.66
CA LEU A 495 0.26 -23.95 3.77
C LEU A 495 0.78 -23.30 5.07
N PHE A 496 1.79 -22.42 4.96
CA PHE A 496 2.45 -21.84 6.12
C PHE A 496 2.27 -20.34 6.22
N ILE A 497 2.72 -19.57 5.22
CA ILE A 497 2.75 -18.11 5.31
C ILE A 497 1.36 -17.50 5.40
N HIS A 498 0.48 -17.80 4.44
CA HIS A 498 -0.89 -17.31 4.42
C HIS A 498 -1.70 -17.85 5.61
N SER A 499 -1.56 -19.14 5.91
CA SER A 499 -2.25 -19.79 7.03
C SER A 499 -1.84 -19.19 8.38
N PHE A 500 -0.54 -18.94 8.59
CA PHE A 500 -0.02 -18.30 9.80
C PHE A 500 -0.51 -16.87 9.93
N ASN A 501 -0.48 -16.10 8.83
CA ASN A 501 -1.01 -14.73 8.81
C ASN A 501 -2.48 -14.69 9.23
N GLN A 502 -3.35 -15.47 8.60
CA GLN A 502 -4.77 -15.54 8.97
C GLN A 502 -4.96 -15.94 10.43
N HIS A 503 -4.16 -16.90 10.91
CA HIS A 503 -4.24 -17.38 12.29
C HIS A 503 -3.85 -16.29 13.30
N VAL A 504 -2.73 -15.61 13.08
CA VAL A 504 -2.26 -14.52 13.95
C VAL A 504 -3.24 -13.34 13.92
N GLN A 505 -3.77 -12.96 12.76
CA GLN A 505 -4.81 -11.93 12.65
C GLN A 505 -6.05 -12.29 13.47
N SER A 506 -6.50 -13.54 13.39
CA SER A 506 -7.64 -14.02 14.18
C SER A 506 -7.36 -13.99 15.68
N ALA A 507 -6.18 -14.45 16.09
CA ALA A 507 -5.77 -14.45 17.50
C ALA A 507 -5.67 -13.02 18.05
N LEU A 508 -5.01 -12.11 17.33
CA LEU A 508 -4.92 -10.70 17.73
C LEU A 508 -6.30 -10.03 17.82
N THR A 509 -7.24 -10.41 16.93
CA THR A 509 -8.62 -9.93 17.01
C THR A 509 -9.31 -10.38 18.30
N GLN A 510 -9.08 -11.63 18.73
CA GLN A 510 -9.60 -12.15 20.00
C GLN A 510 -8.95 -11.46 21.21
N GLU A 511 -7.72 -11.00 21.08
CA GLU A 511 -7.03 -10.17 22.07
C GLU A 511 -7.51 -8.69 22.07
N GLY A 512 -8.49 -8.35 21.24
CA GLY A 512 -9.15 -7.05 21.21
C GLY A 512 -8.55 -6.06 20.21
N PHE A 513 -7.53 -6.47 19.43
CA PHE A 513 -7.03 -5.64 18.34
C PHE A 513 -8.03 -5.58 17.20
N ASN A 514 -8.22 -4.40 16.63
CA ASN A 514 -8.75 -4.26 15.29
C ASN A 514 -7.56 -4.24 14.32
N ILE A 515 -7.34 -5.34 13.61
CA ILE A 515 -6.12 -5.55 12.82
C ILE A 515 -5.86 -4.39 11.84
N THR A 516 -6.88 -3.95 11.11
CA THR A 516 -6.75 -2.90 10.09
C THR A 516 -6.72 -1.49 10.66
N ARG A 517 -7.18 -1.27 11.90
CA ARG A 517 -7.16 0.04 12.57
C ARG A 517 -5.89 0.22 13.39
N ASP A 518 -5.55 -0.78 14.19
CA ASP A 518 -4.50 -0.70 15.22
C ASP A 518 -3.12 -0.85 14.61
N PHE A 519 -2.95 -1.67 13.58
CA PHE A 519 -1.65 -1.83 12.91
C PHE A 519 -1.46 -0.90 11.70
N ARG A 520 -2.47 -0.08 11.37
CA ARG A 520 -2.39 0.85 10.23
C ARG A 520 -1.36 1.93 10.50
N GLY A 521 -0.32 1.98 9.67
CA GLY A 521 0.74 2.96 9.81
C GLY A 521 1.61 2.76 11.06
N MET A 522 1.58 1.57 11.67
CA MET A 522 2.51 1.20 12.73
C MET A 522 3.93 1.31 12.21
N SER A 523 4.77 2.13 12.87
CA SER A 523 6.15 2.36 12.45
C SER A 523 7.00 1.09 12.58
N TRP A 524 8.15 1.04 11.91
CA TRP A 524 9.05 -0.10 12.02
C TRP A 524 9.71 -0.17 13.41
N GLU A 525 9.63 0.89 14.20
CA GLU A 525 10.02 0.93 15.60
C GLU A 525 8.87 0.65 16.57
N GLY A 526 7.63 0.61 16.07
CA GLY A 526 6.42 0.53 16.85
C GLY A 526 6.26 -0.78 17.62
N VAL A 527 5.41 -0.72 18.64
CA VAL A 527 5.06 -1.80 19.55
C VAL A 527 3.55 -1.80 19.77
N ALA A 528 2.92 -2.93 19.55
CA ALA A 528 1.54 -3.16 19.97
C ALA A 528 1.53 -4.34 20.95
N SER A 529 0.80 -4.23 22.04
CA SER A 529 0.67 -5.32 23.02
C SER A 529 -0.75 -5.45 23.53
N SER A 530 -1.18 -6.70 23.68
CA SER A 530 -2.41 -7.02 24.39
C SER A 530 -2.19 -8.24 25.26
N ARG A 531 -2.58 -8.16 26.53
CA ARG A 531 -2.32 -9.20 27.55
C ARG A 531 -0.84 -9.60 27.61
N ASP A 532 -0.49 -10.78 27.09
CA ASP A 532 0.85 -11.34 27.03
C ASP A 532 1.39 -11.44 25.60
N VAL A 533 0.71 -10.81 24.63
CA VAL A 533 1.10 -10.76 23.23
C VAL A 533 1.73 -9.42 22.92
N VAL A 534 2.90 -9.44 22.29
CA VAL A 534 3.55 -8.26 21.70
C VAL A 534 3.69 -8.46 20.20
N VAL A 535 3.35 -7.44 19.45
CA VAL A 535 3.63 -7.30 18.03
C VAL A 535 4.60 -6.14 17.85
N LEU A 536 5.67 -6.32 17.08
CA LEU A 536 6.71 -5.33 16.88
C LEU A 536 6.87 -4.97 15.40
N GLY A 537 7.32 -3.74 15.17
CA GLY A 537 7.91 -3.35 13.89
C GLY A 537 9.26 -4.07 13.63
N GLN A 538 9.66 -4.10 12.37
CA GLN A 538 10.82 -4.86 11.88
C GLN A 538 12.20 -4.22 12.19
N GLU A 539 12.31 -3.03 12.78
CA GLU A 539 13.62 -2.42 13.12
C GLU A 539 14.44 -3.22 14.14
N ARG A 540 13.90 -4.31 14.69
CA ARG A 540 14.58 -5.14 15.69
C ARG A 540 15.53 -6.20 15.09
N PHE A 541 15.36 -6.55 13.82
CA PHE A 541 16.17 -7.57 13.12
C PHE A 541 15.97 -7.50 11.60
N HIS A 542 16.92 -8.01 10.80
CA HIS A 542 16.81 -8.04 9.34
C HIS A 542 17.18 -9.40 8.76
N CYS A 543 16.46 -9.83 7.71
CA CYS A 543 16.74 -11.07 6.98
C CYS A 543 17.52 -10.77 5.70
N SER A 544 18.41 -11.68 5.31
CA SER A 544 19.28 -11.52 4.14
C SER A 544 18.54 -11.55 2.78
N HIS A 545 17.29 -12.01 2.74
CA HIS A 545 16.43 -12.02 1.54
C HIS A 545 15.48 -10.82 1.45
N GLY A 546 15.42 -9.96 2.49
CA GLY A 546 14.81 -8.65 2.36
C GLY A 546 15.79 -7.74 1.64
N ARG A 547 15.37 -7.08 0.54
CA ARG A 547 16.16 -6.02 -0.11
C ARG A 547 16.43 -4.90 0.89
N SER A 548 17.47 -5.06 1.69
CA SER A 548 18.05 -4.06 2.56
C SER A 548 19.19 -3.44 1.77
N LYS A 549 18.87 -2.32 1.14
CA LYS A 549 19.81 -1.41 0.45
C LYS A 549 21.01 -0.98 1.33
N LEU A 550 20.98 -1.27 2.64
CA LEU A 550 22.03 -0.94 3.60
C LEU A 550 23.29 -1.83 3.53
N MET A 551 23.29 -2.93 2.76
CA MET A 551 24.51 -3.73 2.55
C MET A 551 25.29 -3.38 1.28
N GLU A 552 24.68 -2.73 0.29
CA GLU A 552 25.41 -2.27 -0.92
C GLU A 552 26.39 -1.13 -0.58
N ASP A 553 26.04 -0.27 0.39
CA ASP A 553 26.90 0.84 0.80
C ASP A 553 28.09 0.39 1.68
N ALA A 554 28.00 -0.78 2.32
CA ALA A 554 29.09 -1.33 3.14
C ALA A 554 30.14 -2.09 2.31
N GLU A 555 29.73 -2.68 1.17
CA GLU A 555 30.67 -3.33 0.24
C GLU A 555 31.36 -2.32 -0.68
N ALA A 556 30.72 -1.18 -0.98
CA ALA A 556 31.31 -0.11 -1.78
C ALA A 556 32.43 0.69 -1.08
N VAL A 557 32.53 0.64 0.25
CA VAL A 557 33.56 1.36 1.03
C VAL A 557 34.79 0.48 1.35
N SER A 558 34.78 -0.80 0.96
CA SER A 558 35.93 -1.72 1.12
C SER A 558 36.68 -2.02 -0.18
N MET A 559 36.35 -1.31 -1.26
CA MET A 559 37.07 -1.34 -2.54
C MET A 559 37.64 0.04 -2.90
N GLU A 560 38.38 0.64 -1.96
CA GLU A 560 39.46 1.61 -2.23
C GLU A 560 40.71 1.27 -1.43
#